data_AF-D0UQ39-F1
#
_entry.id   AF-D0UQ39-F1
#
_cell.length_a   1.000
_cell.length_b   1.000
_cell.length_c   1.000
_cell.angle_alpha   90.00
_cell.angle_beta   90.00
_cell.angle_gamma   90.00
#
_symmetry.space_group_name_H-M   'P 1'
#
loop_
_entity.id
_entity.type
_entity.pdbx_description
1 polymer ?
#
loop_
_entity_poly.entity_id
_entity_poly.type
_entity_poly.pdbx_seq_one_letter_code
_entity_poly.pdbx_strand_id
1 'polypeptide(L)'
;VLTMMAHPTEAWRESHFKDVITKVANIELYYKAIQFYLEFKPMLLNDLLLVLSPRMDHTRAVNYFTKMNHLKLVKGYLRSVQNLNNKAINEALNSLLIEEEDYQGLRTSIDAF
;
A
#
# COMPACT_ATOMS: atom_id res chain seq x y z
N VAL A 1 -10.34 5.16 14.88
CA VAL A 1 -8.99 5.05 14.26
C VAL A 1 -7.92 5.80 15.06
N LEU A 2 -8.03 7.13 15.28
CA LEU A 2 -7.01 7.92 15.99
C LEU A 2 -6.65 7.33 17.37
N THR A 3 -7.64 6.95 18.19
CA THR A 3 -7.42 6.30 19.49
C THR A 3 -6.68 4.97 19.38
N MET A 4 -6.94 4.19 18.32
CA MET A 4 -6.25 2.91 18.08
C MET A 4 -4.78 3.13 17.67
N MET A 5 -4.48 4.22 16.98
CA MET A 5 -3.11 4.60 16.63
C MET A 5 -2.36 5.20 17.82
N ALA A 6 -3.04 5.93 18.71
CA ALA A 6 -2.46 6.50 19.91
C ALA A 6 -2.22 5.46 21.02
N HIS A 7 -3.06 4.42 21.10
CA HIS A 7 -3.00 3.36 22.11
C HIS A 7 -2.99 1.96 21.47
N PRO A 8 -1.94 1.61 20.72
CA PRO A 8 -1.93 0.39 19.90
C PRO A 8 -2.01 -0.91 20.70
N THR A 9 -1.41 -0.97 21.88
CA THR A 9 -1.42 -2.17 22.74
C THR A 9 -2.80 -2.48 23.32
N GLU A 10 -3.64 -1.48 23.54
CA GLU A 10 -4.91 -1.61 24.25
C GLU A 10 -6.12 -1.61 23.31
N ALA A 11 -6.07 -0.77 22.27
CA ALA A 11 -7.23 -0.47 21.44
C ALA A 11 -7.14 -1.03 20.01
N TRP A 12 -5.94 -1.35 19.51
CA TRP A 12 -5.82 -1.85 18.14
C TRP A 12 -6.25 -3.31 18.03
N ARG A 13 -7.16 -3.56 17.09
CA ARG A 13 -7.53 -4.90 16.62
C ARG A 13 -7.62 -4.86 15.12
N GLU A 14 -6.94 -5.77 14.44
CA GLU A 14 -6.75 -5.71 12.99
C GLU A 14 -8.05 -5.58 12.19
N SER A 15 -8.98 -6.52 12.36
CA SER A 15 -10.27 -6.51 11.66
C SER A 15 -11.04 -5.22 11.93
N HIS A 16 -11.12 -4.83 13.20
CA HIS A 16 -11.87 -3.64 13.60
C HIS A 16 -11.25 -2.36 13.03
N PHE A 17 -9.92 -2.27 12.97
CA PHE A 17 -9.25 -1.13 12.36
C PHE A 17 -9.59 -1.03 10.87
N LYS A 18 -9.51 -2.14 10.13
CA LYS A 18 -9.84 -2.22 8.70
C LYS A 18 -11.31 -1.83 8.43
N ASP A 19 -12.24 -2.23 9.30
CA ASP A 19 -13.66 -1.87 9.16
C ASP A 19 -13.95 -0.40 9.43
N VAL A 20 -13.21 0.23 10.35
CA VAL A 20 -13.43 1.62 10.72
C VAL A 20 -12.72 2.56 9.75
N ILE A 21 -11.51 2.25 9.29
CA ILE A 21 -10.73 3.15 8.41
C ILE A 21 -11.42 3.40 7.06
N THR A 22 -12.10 2.40 6.49
CA THR A 22 -12.83 2.53 5.21
C THR A 22 -13.99 3.53 5.25
N LYS A 23 -14.57 3.71 6.45
CA LYS A 23 -15.71 4.62 6.70
C LYS A 23 -15.27 6.06 6.91
N VAL A 24 -13.97 6.33 7.04
CA VAL A 24 -13.44 7.66 7.26
C VAL A 24 -13.48 8.47 5.96
N ALA A 25 -14.01 9.69 6.02
CA ALA A 25 -14.05 10.58 4.85
C ALA A 25 -12.72 11.30 4.60
N ASN A 26 -11.95 11.55 5.66
CA ASN A 26 -10.69 12.28 5.60
C ASN A 26 -9.54 11.37 5.13
N ILE A 27 -9.06 11.61 3.90
CA ILE A 27 -7.98 10.84 3.26
C ILE A 27 -6.64 11.00 3.98
N GLU A 28 -6.39 12.12 4.68
CA GLU A 28 -5.14 12.29 5.44
C GLU A 28 -5.01 11.27 6.59
N LEU A 29 -6.14 10.75 7.09
CA LEU A 29 -6.11 9.66 8.07
C LEU A 29 -5.63 8.34 7.47
N TYR A 30 -5.70 8.14 6.15
CA TYR A 30 -5.20 6.94 5.49
C TYR A 30 -3.68 6.95 5.49
N TYR A 31 -3.05 8.08 5.15
CA TYR A 31 -1.60 8.20 5.20
C TYR A 31 -1.05 8.09 6.62
N LYS A 32 -1.77 8.62 7.62
CA LYS A 32 -1.43 8.38 9.03
C LYS A 32 -1.54 6.91 9.43
N ALA A 33 -2.58 6.21 8.95
CA ALA A 33 -2.74 4.78 9.18
C ALA A 33 -1.64 3.96 8.49
N ILE A 34 -1.26 4.32 7.27
CA ILE A 34 -0.15 3.70 6.53
C ILE A 34 1.16 3.86 7.32
N GLN A 35 1.46 5.06 7.80
CA GLN A 35 2.64 5.31 8.63
C GLN A 35 2.60 4.47 9.91
N PHE A 36 1.46 4.44 10.60
CA PHE A 36 1.28 3.61 11.80
C PHE A 36 1.53 2.12 11.51
N TYR A 37 1.03 1.57 10.40
CA TYR A 37 1.27 0.18 10.04
C TYR A 37 2.73 -0.06 9.63
N LEU A 38 3.36 0.88 8.94
CA LEU A 38 4.76 0.77 8.55
C LEU A 38 5.69 0.67 9.77
N GLU A 39 5.41 1.45 10.82
CA GLU A 39 6.20 1.49 12.06
C GLU A 39 5.89 0.32 13.01
N PHE A 40 4.62 -0.06 13.17
CA PHE A 40 4.21 -1.02 14.22
C PHE A 40 3.90 -2.44 13.71
N LYS A 41 3.44 -2.59 12.45
CA LYS A 41 2.96 -3.86 11.87
C LYS A 41 3.22 -3.95 10.35
N PRO A 42 4.48 -3.90 9.88
CA PRO A 42 4.79 -3.79 8.46
C PRO A 42 4.26 -4.97 7.62
N MET A 43 4.19 -6.17 8.20
CA MET A 43 3.66 -7.36 7.51
C MET A 43 2.18 -7.27 7.15
N LEU A 44 1.40 -6.45 7.87
CA LEU A 44 -0.05 -6.27 7.64
C LEU A 44 -0.34 -5.08 6.72
N LEU A 45 0.69 -4.37 6.24
CA LEU A 45 0.53 -3.16 5.45
C LEU A 45 -0.14 -3.44 4.10
N ASN A 46 0.22 -4.53 3.42
CA ASN A 46 -0.39 -4.87 2.12
C ASN A 46 -1.91 -5.06 2.26
N ASP A 47 -2.37 -5.79 3.27
CA ASP A 47 -3.79 -6.01 3.50
C ASP A 47 -4.53 -4.71 3.81
N LEU A 48 -3.92 -3.81 4.57
CA LEU A 48 -4.47 -2.47 4.80
C LEU A 48 -4.58 -1.71 3.47
N LEU A 49 -3.52 -1.69 2.67
CA LEU A 49 -3.50 -0.95 1.40
C LEU A 49 -4.58 -1.45 0.44
N LEU A 50 -4.81 -2.77 0.36
CA LEU A 50 -5.88 -3.35 -0.46
C LEU A 50 -7.27 -2.85 -0.05
N VAL A 51 -7.51 -2.76 1.26
CA VAL A 51 -8.78 -2.23 1.81
C VAL A 51 -8.94 -0.74 1.51
N LEU A 52 -7.84 0.02 1.45
CA LEU A 52 -7.85 1.46 1.14
C LEU A 52 -7.86 1.75 -0.36
N SER A 53 -7.47 0.80 -1.21
CA SER A 53 -7.33 0.96 -2.67
C SER A 53 -8.47 1.71 -3.34
N PRO A 54 -9.77 1.44 -3.08
CA PRO A 54 -10.86 2.09 -3.82
C PRO A 54 -10.95 3.61 -3.66
N ARG A 55 -10.33 4.18 -2.62
CA ARG A 55 -10.43 5.62 -2.30
C ARG A 55 -9.06 6.31 -2.17
N MET A 56 -7.98 5.58 -2.36
CA MET A 56 -6.62 6.08 -2.16
C MET A 56 -6.04 6.61 -3.47
N ASP A 57 -5.25 7.68 -3.40
CA ASP A 57 -4.43 8.13 -4.53
C ASP A 57 -3.18 7.22 -4.65
N HIS A 58 -3.19 6.36 -5.66
CA HIS A 58 -2.13 5.40 -5.93
C HIS A 58 -0.80 6.07 -6.29
N THR A 59 -0.83 7.18 -7.04
CA THR A 59 0.37 7.92 -7.43
C THR A 59 1.04 8.54 -6.20
N ARG A 60 0.25 9.15 -5.31
CA ARG A 60 0.76 9.69 -4.03
C ARG A 60 1.31 8.58 -3.13
N ALA A 61 0.65 7.42 -3.07
CA ALA A 61 1.11 6.28 -2.29
C ALA A 61 2.46 5.73 -2.81
N VAL A 62 2.60 5.54 -4.12
CA VAL A 62 3.87 5.11 -4.74
C VAL A 62 4.98 6.10 -4.39
N ASN A 63 4.76 7.39 -4.64
CA ASN A 63 5.76 8.43 -4.34
C ASN A 63 6.21 8.43 -2.87
N TYR A 64 5.27 8.17 -1.95
CA TYR A 64 5.58 8.03 -0.53
C TYR A 64 6.49 6.82 -0.27
N PHE A 65 6.13 5.64 -0.78
CA PHE A 65 6.92 4.41 -0.57
C PHE A 65 8.28 4.44 -1.28
N THR A 66 8.39 5.09 -2.44
CA THR A 66 9.65 5.33 -3.13
C THR A 66 10.59 6.17 -2.27
N LYS A 67 10.10 7.29 -1.72
CA LYS A 67 10.89 8.18 -0.86
C LYS A 67 11.35 7.50 0.44
N MET A 68 10.53 6.60 0.98
CA MET A 68 10.84 5.85 2.20
C MET A 68 11.63 4.56 1.93
N ASN A 69 11.97 4.26 0.67
CA ASN A 69 12.65 3.04 0.26
C ASN A 69 11.93 1.74 0.72
N HIS A 70 10.60 1.74 0.66
CA HIS A 70 9.75 0.62 1.10
C HIS A 70 8.91 0.02 -0.04
N LEU A 71 9.24 0.30 -1.30
CA LEU A 71 8.53 -0.26 -2.45
C LEU A 71 8.48 -1.79 -2.45
N LYS A 72 9.57 -2.45 -2.06
CA LYS A 72 9.64 -3.92 -1.94
C LYS A 72 8.61 -4.49 -0.98
N LEU A 73 8.36 -3.80 0.14
CA LEU A 73 7.39 -4.22 1.15
C LEU A 73 5.96 -4.21 0.59
N VAL A 74 5.63 -3.26 -0.27
CA VAL A 74 4.27 -3.07 -0.81
C VAL A 74 4.07 -3.71 -2.19
N LYS A 75 5.00 -4.56 -2.64
CA LYS A 75 4.95 -5.22 -3.97
C LYS A 75 3.65 -5.99 -4.19
N GLY A 76 3.12 -6.66 -3.16
CA GLY A 76 1.84 -7.38 -3.23
C GLY A 76 0.66 -6.46 -3.55
N TYR A 77 0.62 -5.29 -2.90
CA TYR A 77 -0.32 -4.23 -3.22
C TYR A 77 -0.13 -3.71 -4.66
N LEU A 78 1.10 -3.40 -5.09
CA LEU A 78 1.38 -2.89 -6.45
C LEU A 78 0.85 -3.85 -7.54
N ARG A 79 1.11 -5.15 -7.40
CA ARG A 79 0.58 -6.18 -8.31
C ARG A 79 -0.95 -6.22 -8.32
N SER A 80 -1.58 -6.06 -7.17
CA SER A 80 -3.04 -6.16 -7.04
C SER A 80 -3.80 -4.99 -7.65
N VAL A 81 -3.18 -3.80 -7.71
CA VAL A 81 -3.80 -2.58 -8.29
C VAL A 81 -3.27 -2.23 -9.68
N GLN A 82 -2.40 -3.07 -10.24
CA GLN A 82 -1.82 -2.85 -11.57
C GLN A 82 -2.88 -2.78 -12.67
N ASN A 83 -3.98 -3.52 -12.50
CA ASN A 83 -5.13 -3.52 -13.40
C ASN A 83 -5.80 -2.14 -13.59
N LEU A 84 -5.52 -1.17 -12.71
CA LEU A 84 -5.97 0.21 -12.85
C LEU A 84 -5.17 0.98 -13.91
N ASN A 85 -4.13 0.37 -14.48
CA ASN A 85 -3.20 0.94 -15.43
C ASN A 85 -2.67 2.33 -15.02
N ASN A 86 -2.31 2.46 -13.75
CA ASN A 86 -1.71 3.69 -13.24
C ASN A 86 -0.22 3.70 -13.55
N LYS A 87 0.24 4.74 -14.26
CA LYS A 87 1.64 4.90 -14.66
C LYS A 87 2.63 4.73 -13.51
N ALA A 88 2.39 5.36 -12.36
CA ALA A 88 3.31 5.30 -11.22
C ALA A 88 3.38 3.88 -10.63
N ILE A 89 2.26 3.14 -10.61
CA ILE A 89 2.24 1.74 -10.20
C ILE A 89 3.06 0.88 -11.15
N ASN A 90 2.83 1.03 -12.46
CA ASN A 90 3.53 0.23 -13.49
C ASN A 90 5.03 0.50 -13.45
N GLU A 91 5.45 1.76 -13.42
CA GLU A 91 6.86 2.13 -13.35
C GLU A 91 7.51 1.57 -12.08
N ALA A 92 6.90 1.76 -10.91
CA ALA A 92 7.43 1.26 -9.65
C ALA A 92 7.52 -0.27 -9.63
N LEU A 93 6.48 -0.97 -10.09
CA LEU A 93 6.47 -2.43 -10.14
C LEU A 93 7.52 -2.95 -11.13
N ASN A 94 7.61 -2.37 -12.33
CA ASN A 94 8.60 -2.76 -13.33
C ASN A 94 10.03 -2.54 -12.81
N SER A 95 10.31 -1.42 -12.16
CA SER A 95 11.62 -1.18 -11.52
C SER A 95 11.96 -2.26 -10.50
N LEU A 96 11.00 -2.67 -9.66
CA LEU A 96 11.22 -3.76 -8.70
C LEU A 96 11.51 -5.10 -9.40
N LEU A 97 10.77 -5.43 -10.45
CA LEU A 97 10.97 -6.68 -11.20
C LEU A 97 12.33 -6.72 -11.89
N ILE A 98 12.81 -5.57 -12.40
CA ILE A 98 14.15 -5.43 -12.98
C ILE A 98 15.22 -5.65 -11.90
N GLU A 99 15.09 -5.03 -10.72
CA GLU A 99 16.03 -5.21 -9.60
C GLU A 99 16.10 -6.65 -9.09
N GLU A 100 15.00 -7.38 -9.19
CA GLU A 100 14.89 -8.78 -8.76
C GLU A 100 15.21 -9.78 -9.87
N GLU A 101 15.57 -9.31 -11.07
CA GLU A 101 15.84 -10.13 -12.25
C GLU A 101 14.63 -11.02 -12.67
N ASP A 102 13.41 -10.62 -12.31
CA ASP A 102 12.16 -11.30 -12.69
C ASP A 102 11.69 -10.88 -14.10
N TYR A 103 12.43 -11.34 -15.11
CA TYR A 103 12.14 -11.02 -16.51
C TYR A 103 10.79 -11.56 -16.99
N GLN A 104 10.33 -12.69 -16.44
CA GLN A 104 9.02 -13.25 -16.77
C GLN A 104 7.91 -12.37 -16.23
N GLY A 105 7.99 -11.97 -14.96
CA GLY A 105 7.05 -11.05 -14.34
C GLY A 105 7.03 -9.70 -15.06
N LEU A 106 8.20 -9.17 -15.43
CA LEU A 106 8.30 -7.91 -16.18
C LEU A 106 7.62 -8.00 -17.55
N ARG A 107 7.81 -9.12 -18.25
CA ARG A 107 7.18 -9.34 -19.56
C ARG A 107 5.65 -9.36 -19.44
N THR A 108 5.12 -10.13 -18.49
CA THR A 108 3.67 -10.19 -18.23
C THR A 108 3.12 -8.82 -17.83
N SER A 109 3.86 -8.08 -17.01
CA SER A 109 3.51 -6.73 -16.56
C SER A 109 3.31 -5.77 -17.75
N ILE A 110 4.27 -5.74 -18.68
CA ILE A 110 4.25 -4.84 -19.85
C ILE A 110 3.25 -5.30 -20.92
N ASP A 111 3.11 -6.61 -21.15
CA ASP A 111 2.19 -7.11 -22.16
C ASP A 111 0.72 -6.88 -21.79
N ALA A 112 0.41 -6.76 -20.48
CA ALA A 112 -0.96 -6.67 -19.98
C ALA A 112 -1.44 -5.24 -19.68
N PHE A 113 -0.55 -4.30 -19.35
CA PHE A 113 -0.92 -2.96 -18.82
C PHE A 113 -0.03 -1.84 -19.39
#